data_AF-A0A953WTF8-F1
#
_entry.id   AF-A0A953WTF8-F1
#
_cell.length_a   1.000
_cell.length_b   1.000
_cell.length_c   1.000
_cell.angle_alpha   90.00
_cell.angle_beta   90.00
_cell.angle_gamma   90.00
#
_symmetry.space_group_name_H-M   'P 1'
#
loop_
_entity.id
_entity.type
_entity.pdbx_description
1 polymer ?
#
loop_
_entity_poly.entity_id
_entity_poly.type
_entity_poly.pdbx_seq_one_letter_code
_entity_poly.pdbx_strand_id
1 'polypeptide(L)'
;MAGKAAWRRRAERGNVSLIFALLSPVILVLLAFVVDIAAVDLKKREFQGAADLAAILSAQNLSDYENVALLNLAANGFSTRSVDTGGAASDADLPRTKALVETGTYVADPDIPPAERFVPGDQSVNAVRVTASYDGELFFAARLAAPPRLTARSVAYVSSQAAFSIGTRLARVEGGLANDILNALLGTNVSLSVMDYEALLAADAALFQTLDTLNTEASLSAVTYGDVLQSDVTLAQLAQACASGMPAGDPARNALSRIAADSGARNTSFRLGEIIDLGTLSPSRLGTIDGPYAARVRALDLLAASAALANGEHQVTLDLGADIPGIAGIHAALLVGERPQFSPWLSLTDLETTNVRTMQTRLLVEADVDGLSALAGTRVHLPVYLELAAASARLANVSCPGGREDNGTVDLLVTPSVARLRIGEAEPDALVSFRKDKPIRPARLVDTPLLDVYGKASIDVGGRTPQLLRFTAADVTNGTIRTVSSKDLAASLTASLVGELDIRVKAAGLSLASPSQVQAALSTTLEPVAGEIDEILATVLSIAGVSVGEADVRVNGLYCRHAVLVQ
;
A
#
# COMPACT_ATOMS: atom_id res chain seq x y z
N MET A 1 -86.21 27.06 67.41
CA MET A 1 -84.76 26.78 67.57
C MET A 1 -84.51 25.29 67.33
N ALA A 2 -83.45 24.98 66.57
CA ALA A 2 -82.77 23.70 66.42
C ALA A 2 -83.55 22.50 65.80
N GLY A 3 -83.82 22.58 64.49
CA GLY A 3 -84.28 21.46 63.67
C GLY A 3 -83.14 20.61 63.08
N LYS A 4 -83.23 19.29 63.28
CA LYS A 4 -83.04 18.20 62.30
C LYS A 4 -81.90 18.29 61.24
N ALA A 5 -80.76 18.90 61.52
CA ALA A 5 -79.64 19.03 60.57
C ALA A 5 -78.39 18.18 60.88
N ALA A 6 -78.47 17.16 61.74
CA ALA A 6 -77.29 16.38 62.16
C ALA A 6 -77.18 14.95 61.58
N TRP A 7 -78.16 14.47 60.82
CA TRP A 7 -78.23 13.06 60.36
C TRP A 7 -78.06 12.85 58.84
N ARG A 8 -77.43 13.80 58.13
CA ARG A 8 -77.14 13.68 56.68
C ARG A 8 -75.70 14.07 56.27
N ARG A 9 -74.72 13.98 57.18
CA ARG A 9 -73.28 14.13 56.84
C ARG A 9 -72.43 12.89 57.14
N ARG A 10 -73.04 11.70 57.17
CA ARG A 10 -72.33 10.44 57.47
C ARG A 10 -72.41 9.39 56.35
N ALA A 11 -73.02 9.70 55.21
CA ALA A 11 -73.32 8.72 54.15
C ALA A 11 -72.67 8.99 52.78
N GLU A 12 -71.64 9.85 52.69
CA GLU A 12 -70.88 10.04 51.44
C GLU A 12 -69.45 9.48 51.49
N ARG A 13 -68.99 8.99 52.65
CA ARG A 13 -67.64 8.42 52.82
C ARG A 13 -67.56 6.90 52.57
N GLY A 14 -68.69 6.21 52.44
CA GLY A 14 -68.74 4.75 52.25
C GLY A 14 -68.75 4.29 50.79
N ASN A 15 -69.13 5.16 49.84
CA ASN A 15 -69.24 4.76 48.43
C ASN A 15 -67.85 4.70 47.75
N VAL A 16 -66.95 5.63 48.09
CA VAL A 16 -65.58 5.65 47.55
C VAL A 16 -64.77 4.45 48.05
N SER A 17 -64.94 4.02 49.31
CA SER A 17 -64.24 2.84 49.82
C SER A 17 -64.72 1.54 49.18
N LEU A 18 -66.02 1.43 48.87
CA LEU A 18 -66.58 0.27 48.16
C LEU A 18 -66.12 0.21 46.70
N ILE A 19 -66.13 1.35 46.01
CA ILE A 19 -65.63 1.46 44.62
C ILE A 19 -64.12 1.17 44.59
N PHE A 20 -63.35 1.71 45.52
CA PHE A 20 -61.91 1.45 45.63
C PHE A 20 -61.63 -0.03 45.94
N ALA A 21 -62.35 -0.65 46.87
CA ALA A 21 -62.20 -2.07 47.19
C ALA A 21 -62.51 -2.98 45.99
N LEU A 22 -63.51 -2.60 45.18
CA LEU A 22 -63.90 -3.37 43.98
C LEU A 22 -62.93 -3.17 42.81
N LEU A 23 -62.37 -1.96 42.65
CA LEU A 23 -61.41 -1.65 41.57
C LEU A 23 -59.95 -1.99 41.92
N SER A 24 -59.58 -2.03 43.21
CA SER A 24 -58.21 -2.27 43.64
C SER A 24 -57.62 -3.58 43.10
N PRO A 25 -58.33 -4.72 43.07
CA PRO A 25 -57.81 -5.94 42.44
C PRO A 25 -57.51 -5.77 40.95
N VAL A 26 -58.36 -5.05 40.21
CA VAL A 26 -58.16 -4.78 38.77
C VAL A 26 -56.93 -3.90 38.56
N ILE A 27 -56.78 -2.85 39.37
CA ILE A 27 -55.61 -1.96 39.32
C ILE A 27 -54.33 -2.73 39.63
N LEU A 28 -54.33 -3.62 40.63
CA LEU A 28 -53.17 -4.45 40.96
C LEU A 28 -52.79 -5.41 39.83
N VAL A 29 -53.77 -6.03 39.15
CA VAL A 29 -53.51 -6.88 37.99
C VAL A 29 -52.93 -6.08 36.82
N LEU A 30 -53.45 -4.89 36.54
CA LEU A 30 -52.92 -4.03 35.49
C LEU A 30 -51.49 -3.56 35.82
N LEU A 31 -51.22 -3.18 37.07
CA LEU A 31 -49.87 -2.80 37.52
C LEU A 31 -48.88 -3.97 37.37
N ALA A 32 -49.29 -5.18 37.77
CA ALA A 32 -48.49 -6.38 37.62
C ALA A 32 -48.13 -6.65 36.15
N PHE A 33 -49.10 -6.48 35.24
CA PHE A 33 -48.87 -6.62 33.79
C PHE A 33 -47.93 -5.56 33.23
N VAL A 34 -48.07 -4.30 33.67
CA VAL A 34 -47.17 -3.20 33.27
C VAL A 34 -45.75 -3.47 33.73
N VAL A 35 -45.55 -3.96 34.96
CA VAL A 35 -44.22 -4.30 35.48
C VAL A 35 -43.58 -5.43 34.68
N ASP A 36 -44.34 -6.47 34.33
CA ASP A 36 -43.82 -7.57 33.51
C ASP A 36 -43.41 -7.11 32.11
N ILE A 37 -44.24 -6.29 31.43
CA ILE A 37 -43.88 -5.74 30.11
C ILE A 37 -42.64 -4.86 30.21
N ALA A 38 -42.58 -3.99 31.21
CA ALA A 38 -41.43 -3.11 31.42
C ALA A 38 -40.14 -3.91 31.69
N ALA A 39 -40.24 -4.98 32.48
CA ALA A 39 -39.11 -5.86 32.76
C ALA A 39 -38.65 -6.62 31.50
N VAL A 40 -39.58 -7.10 30.68
CA VAL A 40 -39.27 -7.76 29.40
C VAL A 40 -38.60 -6.79 28.43
N ASP A 41 -39.09 -5.56 28.30
CA ASP A 41 -38.46 -4.55 27.42
C ASP A 41 -37.05 -4.18 27.91
N LEU A 42 -36.87 -4.00 29.23
CA LEU A 42 -35.56 -3.76 29.82
C LEU A 42 -34.60 -4.93 29.53
N LYS A 43 -35.03 -6.17 29.78
CA LYS A 43 -34.22 -7.36 29.51
C LYS A 43 -33.89 -7.53 28.03
N LYS A 44 -34.80 -7.15 27.13
CA LYS A 44 -34.55 -7.15 25.70
C LYS A 44 -33.44 -6.15 25.31
N ARG A 45 -33.44 -4.95 25.90
CA ARG A 45 -32.37 -3.95 25.66
C ARG A 45 -31.03 -4.38 26.21
N GLU A 46 -31.01 -4.95 27.43
CA GLU A 46 -29.79 -5.54 28.01
C GLU A 46 -29.25 -6.66 27.12
N PHE A 47 -30.14 -7.52 26.61
CA PHE A 47 -29.74 -8.62 25.73
C PHE A 47 -29.22 -8.13 24.38
N GLN A 48 -29.84 -7.11 23.78
CA GLN A 48 -29.32 -6.48 22.57
C GLN A 48 -27.93 -5.85 22.82
N GLY A 49 -27.74 -5.15 23.95
CA GLY A 49 -26.43 -4.60 24.31
C GLY A 49 -25.35 -5.67 24.51
N ALA A 50 -25.71 -6.84 25.07
CA ALA A 50 -24.81 -7.97 25.18
C ALA A 50 -24.47 -8.58 23.80
N ALA A 51 -25.44 -8.69 22.90
CA ALA A 51 -25.21 -9.17 21.53
C ALA A 51 -24.33 -8.19 20.72
N ASP A 52 -24.53 -6.88 20.90
CA ASP A 52 -23.72 -5.84 20.30
C ASP A 52 -22.25 -5.92 20.76
N LEU A 53 -22.03 -6.06 22.07
CA LEU A 53 -20.69 -6.22 22.61
C LEU A 53 -20.05 -7.55 22.16
N ALA A 54 -20.82 -8.63 22.12
CA ALA A 54 -20.35 -9.92 21.61
C ALA A 54 -19.93 -9.81 20.14
N ALA A 55 -20.70 -9.13 19.29
CA ALA A 55 -20.34 -8.92 17.89
C ALA A 55 -19.05 -8.10 17.75
N ILE A 56 -18.93 -6.97 18.45
CA ILE A 56 -17.72 -6.12 18.44
C ILE A 56 -16.48 -6.93 18.83
N LEU A 57 -16.52 -7.64 19.96
CA LEU A 57 -15.36 -8.37 20.46
C LEU A 57 -14.98 -9.55 19.56
N SER A 58 -15.97 -10.20 18.97
CA SER A 58 -15.76 -11.33 18.06
C SER A 58 -15.18 -10.87 16.73
N ALA A 59 -15.66 -9.74 16.18
CA ALA A 59 -15.10 -9.15 14.96
C ALA A 59 -13.64 -8.70 15.14
N GLN A 60 -13.23 -8.34 16.37
CA GLN A 60 -11.82 -8.06 16.69
C GLN A 60 -10.96 -9.34 16.82
N ASN A 61 -11.58 -10.51 17.00
CA ASN A 61 -10.90 -11.79 17.25
C ASN A 61 -11.40 -12.86 16.28
N LEU A 62 -11.24 -12.62 14.98
CA LEU A 62 -11.74 -13.50 13.90
C LEU A 62 -11.21 -14.94 13.95
N SER A 63 -10.12 -15.23 14.67
CA SER A 63 -9.61 -16.59 14.84
C SER A 63 -10.30 -17.39 15.95
N ASP A 64 -10.96 -16.72 16.91
CA ASP A 64 -11.64 -17.34 18.07
C ASP A 64 -13.04 -16.73 18.29
N TYR A 65 -13.66 -16.28 17.19
CA TYR A 65 -14.86 -15.44 17.19
C TYR A 65 -16.04 -16.08 17.94
N GLU A 66 -16.26 -17.39 17.77
CA GLU A 66 -17.39 -18.09 18.37
C GLU A 66 -17.26 -18.15 19.90
N ASN A 67 -16.07 -18.52 20.39
CA ASN A 67 -15.79 -18.62 21.82
C ASN A 67 -15.89 -17.25 22.49
N VAL A 68 -15.34 -16.20 21.87
CA VAL A 68 -15.40 -14.82 22.35
C VAL A 68 -16.85 -14.33 22.47
N ALA A 69 -17.70 -14.59 21.47
CA ALA A 69 -19.11 -14.25 21.51
C ALA A 69 -19.84 -14.92 22.68
N LEU A 70 -19.67 -16.24 22.83
CA LEU A 70 -20.36 -17.02 23.87
C LEU A 70 -19.90 -16.64 25.28
N LEU A 71 -18.59 -16.44 25.48
CA LEU A 71 -18.03 -15.96 26.75
C LEU A 71 -18.58 -14.58 27.11
N ASN A 72 -18.69 -13.67 26.13
CA ASN A 72 -19.23 -12.34 26.38
C ASN A 72 -20.72 -12.38 26.74
N LEU A 73 -21.54 -13.16 26.01
CA LEU A 73 -22.96 -13.32 26.33
C LEU A 73 -23.13 -13.91 27.74
N ALA A 74 -22.36 -14.93 28.10
CA ALA A 74 -22.40 -15.54 29.43
C ALA A 74 -21.95 -14.55 30.53
N ALA A 75 -20.90 -13.77 30.30
CA ALA A 75 -20.43 -12.74 31.23
C ALA A 75 -21.47 -11.63 31.48
N ASN A 76 -22.35 -11.38 30.52
CA ASN A 76 -23.48 -10.46 30.64
C ASN A 76 -24.77 -11.12 31.19
N GLY A 77 -24.68 -12.36 31.68
CA GLY A 77 -25.81 -13.08 32.29
C GLY A 77 -26.70 -13.84 31.29
N PHE A 78 -26.32 -13.90 30.01
CA PHE A 78 -27.07 -14.58 28.94
C PHE A 78 -26.32 -15.83 28.48
N SER A 79 -26.32 -16.87 29.32
CA SER A 79 -25.70 -18.16 28.96
C SER A 79 -26.43 -18.80 27.79
N THR A 80 -25.80 -18.82 26.62
CA THR A 80 -26.32 -19.45 25.40
C THR A 80 -25.37 -20.57 24.98
N ARG A 81 -25.87 -21.52 24.19
CA ARG A 81 -25.03 -22.55 23.54
C ARG A 81 -24.95 -22.23 22.06
N SER A 82 -23.80 -22.50 21.43
CA SER A 82 -23.73 -22.39 19.99
C SER A 82 -24.66 -23.39 19.29
N VAL A 83 -25.03 -23.01 18.07
CA VAL A 83 -25.69 -23.87 17.10
C VAL A 83 -24.99 -23.64 15.78
N ASP A 84 -24.48 -24.72 15.19
CA ASP A 84 -24.06 -24.71 13.80
C ASP A 84 -25.29 -24.95 12.93
N THR A 85 -25.64 -23.97 12.09
CA THR A 85 -26.81 -24.05 11.20
C THR A 85 -26.46 -24.02 9.73
N GLY A 86 -25.18 -24.16 9.36
CA GLY A 86 -24.76 -24.18 7.95
C GLY A 86 -25.20 -22.94 7.14
N GLY A 87 -25.30 -21.77 7.78
CA GLY A 87 -25.50 -20.47 7.13
C GLY A 87 -26.94 -20.05 6.81
N ALA A 88 -27.96 -20.78 7.27
CA ALA A 88 -29.35 -20.60 6.82
C ALA A 88 -30.41 -20.41 7.92
N ALA A 89 -30.03 -20.06 9.16
CA ALA A 89 -31.03 -19.78 10.19
C ALA A 89 -31.62 -18.37 10.01
N SER A 90 -32.94 -18.28 9.85
CA SER A 90 -33.65 -17.02 10.03
C SER A 90 -33.69 -16.64 11.52
N ASP A 91 -33.79 -15.34 11.84
CA ASP A 91 -33.92 -14.83 13.23
C ASP A 91 -35.07 -15.52 14.00
N ALA A 92 -36.06 -16.06 13.29
CA ALA A 92 -37.22 -16.76 13.85
C ALA A 92 -36.97 -18.24 14.20
N ASP A 93 -35.96 -18.88 13.61
CA ASP A 93 -35.74 -20.33 13.71
C ASP A 93 -34.73 -20.75 14.80
N LEU A 94 -34.04 -19.79 15.42
CA LEU A 94 -33.11 -20.06 16.51
C LEU A 94 -33.85 -20.67 17.74
N PRO A 95 -33.49 -21.89 18.19
CA PRO A 95 -34.08 -22.50 19.38
C PRO A 95 -33.82 -21.65 20.63
N ARG A 96 -34.61 -21.82 21.70
CA ARG A 96 -34.46 -21.05 22.95
C ARG A 96 -33.06 -21.23 23.55
N THR A 97 -32.46 -20.13 24.03
CA THR A 97 -31.18 -20.11 24.75
C THR A 97 -30.00 -20.57 23.87
N LYS A 98 -30.01 -20.13 22.61
CA LYS A 98 -29.00 -20.49 21.60
C LYS A 98 -28.41 -19.25 20.94
N ALA A 99 -27.17 -19.36 20.50
CA ALA A 99 -26.49 -18.35 19.69
C ALA A 99 -25.97 -18.98 18.40
N LEU A 100 -26.12 -18.26 17.30
CA LEU A 100 -25.47 -18.49 16.03
C LEU A 100 -24.47 -17.35 15.83
N VAL A 101 -23.22 -17.71 15.58
CA VAL A 101 -22.14 -16.75 15.35
C VAL A 101 -21.53 -17.07 14.00
N GLU A 102 -21.59 -16.12 13.07
CA GLU A 102 -21.18 -16.33 11.68
C GLU A 102 -20.12 -15.28 11.31
N THR A 103 -19.05 -15.74 10.67
CA THR A 103 -18.11 -14.87 9.97
C THR A 103 -18.59 -14.56 8.57
N GLY A 104 -18.17 -13.41 8.05
CA GLY A 104 -18.50 -13.01 6.69
C GLY A 104 -17.78 -11.75 6.25
N THR A 105 -18.15 -11.30 5.05
CA THR A 105 -17.70 -10.05 4.48
C THR A 105 -18.81 -9.01 4.61
N TYR A 106 -18.48 -7.83 5.14
CA TYR A 106 -19.32 -6.65 5.18
C TYR A 106 -18.77 -5.58 4.24
N VAL A 107 -19.64 -5.03 3.38
CA VAL A 107 -19.32 -3.93 2.47
C VAL A 107 -20.09 -2.68 2.88
N ALA A 108 -19.38 -1.62 3.25
CA ALA A 108 -19.94 -0.35 3.72
C ALA A 108 -20.36 0.58 2.56
N ASP A 109 -21.09 0.04 1.58
CA ASP A 109 -21.53 0.78 0.40
C ASP A 109 -22.98 1.29 0.59
N PRO A 110 -23.23 2.62 0.53
CA PRO A 110 -24.57 3.17 0.64
C PRO A 110 -25.52 2.71 -0.48
N ASP A 111 -24.99 2.33 -1.64
CA ASP A 111 -25.76 1.88 -2.80
C ASP A 111 -26.26 0.42 -2.66
N ILE A 112 -25.68 -0.34 -1.72
CA ILE A 112 -26.11 -1.70 -1.37
C ILE A 112 -27.16 -1.64 -0.25
N PRO A 113 -28.31 -2.34 -0.36
CA PRO A 113 -29.31 -2.43 0.71
C PRO A 113 -28.72 -3.00 2.02
N PRO A 114 -29.07 -2.49 3.21
CA PRO A 114 -28.47 -2.93 4.49
C PRO A 114 -28.46 -4.45 4.71
N ALA A 115 -29.53 -5.13 4.33
CA ALA A 115 -29.66 -6.58 4.48
C ALA A 115 -28.67 -7.38 3.60
N GLU A 116 -28.17 -6.79 2.51
CA GLU A 116 -27.26 -7.42 1.55
C GLU A 116 -25.79 -7.05 1.80
N ARG A 117 -25.53 -6.09 2.70
CA ARG A 117 -24.16 -5.62 2.99
C ARG A 117 -23.30 -6.66 3.69
N PHE A 118 -23.90 -7.56 4.48
CA PHE A 118 -23.19 -8.69 5.08
C PHE A 118 -23.51 -9.98 4.34
N VAL A 119 -22.48 -10.64 3.84
CA VAL A 119 -22.56 -11.96 3.22
C VAL A 119 -21.77 -12.95 4.08
N PRO A 120 -22.41 -14.02 4.60
CA PRO A 120 -21.72 -15.05 5.37
C PRO A 120 -20.73 -15.82 4.49
N GLY A 121 -19.57 -16.17 5.04
CA GLY A 121 -18.54 -16.94 4.34
C GLY A 121 -17.16 -16.86 5.01
N ASP A 122 -16.25 -17.70 4.53
CA ASP A 122 -14.89 -17.84 5.09
C ASP A 122 -13.80 -17.16 4.25
N GLN A 123 -14.17 -16.53 3.13
CA GLN A 123 -13.24 -15.81 2.26
C GLN A 123 -13.30 -14.32 2.60
N SER A 124 -12.13 -13.68 2.72
CA SER A 124 -12.00 -12.24 2.99
C SER A 124 -12.89 -11.77 4.17
N VAL A 125 -12.84 -12.53 5.27
CA VAL A 125 -13.63 -12.28 6.48
C VAL A 125 -13.20 -10.96 7.12
N ASN A 126 -14.14 -10.04 7.27
CA ASN A 126 -13.93 -8.77 7.96
C ASN A 126 -15.05 -8.43 8.96
N ALA A 127 -16.06 -9.30 9.10
CA ALA A 127 -17.22 -9.07 9.94
C ALA A 127 -17.71 -10.33 10.65
N VAL A 128 -18.38 -10.12 11.78
CA VAL A 128 -19.06 -11.17 12.54
C VAL A 128 -20.50 -10.76 12.79
N ARG A 129 -21.42 -11.69 12.55
CA ARG A 129 -22.83 -11.60 12.91
C ARG A 129 -23.10 -12.49 14.11
N VAL A 130 -23.67 -11.92 15.16
CA VAL A 130 -24.16 -12.64 16.33
C VAL A 130 -25.68 -12.58 16.33
N THR A 131 -26.32 -13.74 16.25
CA THR A 131 -27.77 -13.87 16.40
C THR A 131 -28.05 -14.79 17.58
N ALA A 132 -28.63 -14.25 18.64
CA ALA A 132 -28.85 -14.98 19.88
C ALA A 132 -30.31 -14.93 20.31
N SER A 133 -30.76 -16.00 20.94
CA SER A 133 -32.07 -16.11 21.56
C SER A 133 -31.94 -16.44 23.04
N TYR A 134 -32.82 -15.86 23.85
CA TYR A 134 -32.87 -16.05 25.30
C TYR A 134 -34.32 -16.06 25.78
N ASP A 135 -34.60 -16.78 26.86
CA ASP A 135 -35.93 -16.78 27.48
C ASP A 135 -36.06 -15.61 28.43
N GLY A 136 -37.01 -14.70 28.15
CA GLY A 136 -37.35 -13.64 29.09
C GLY A 136 -37.96 -14.20 30.37
N GLU A 137 -38.09 -13.35 31.39
CA GLU A 137 -38.75 -13.71 32.64
C GLU A 137 -40.03 -12.89 32.79
N LEU A 138 -41.08 -13.52 33.31
CA LEU A 138 -42.31 -12.86 33.76
C LEU A 138 -42.35 -12.99 35.29
N PHE A 139 -42.57 -11.90 36.02
CA PHE A 139 -42.59 -11.93 37.48
C PHE A 139 -43.99 -12.27 38.00
N PHE A 140 -45.02 -11.66 37.42
CA PHE A 140 -46.40 -11.82 37.89
C PHE A 140 -47.25 -12.73 36.98
N ALA A 141 -47.01 -12.69 35.67
CA ALA A 141 -47.76 -13.42 34.65
C ALA A 141 -47.20 -14.82 34.34
N ALA A 142 -46.12 -15.27 35.00
CA ALA A 142 -45.49 -16.56 34.71
C ALA A 142 -46.41 -17.79 34.86
N ARG A 143 -47.47 -17.69 35.67
CA ARG A 143 -48.47 -18.76 35.83
C ARG A 143 -49.59 -18.71 34.77
N LEU A 144 -49.70 -17.61 34.04
CA LEU A 144 -50.76 -17.34 33.08
C LEU A 144 -50.26 -17.44 31.63
N ALA A 145 -49.00 -17.11 31.38
CA ALA A 145 -48.39 -17.11 30.06
C ALA A 145 -47.00 -17.74 30.09
N ALA A 146 -46.61 -18.34 28.97
CA ALA A 146 -45.23 -18.79 28.77
C ALA A 146 -44.29 -17.58 28.64
N PRO A 147 -43.05 -17.66 29.13
CA PRO A 147 -42.12 -16.57 29.00
C PRO A 147 -41.79 -16.25 27.53
N PRO A 148 -41.76 -14.96 27.15
CA PRO A 148 -41.50 -14.55 25.78
C PRO A 148 -40.06 -14.91 25.39
N ARG A 149 -39.88 -15.31 24.13
CA ARG A 149 -38.53 -15.47 23.56
C ARG A 149 -38.01 -14.08 23.20
N LEU A 150 -36.83 -13.75 23.69
CA LEU A 150 -36.06 -12.57 23.30
C LEU A 150 -35.08 -12.97 22.21
N THR A 151 -34.97 -12.16 21.16
CA THR A 151 -33.99 -12.32 20.09
C THR A 151 -33.19 -11.04 19.97
N ALA A 152 -31.89 -11.18 19.85
CA ALA A 152 -30.96 -10.10 19.60
C ALA A 152 -30.10 -10.47 18.40
N ARG A 153 -29.87 -9.49 17.52
CA ARG A 153 -29.04 -9.66 16.33
C ARG A 153 -28.14 -8.46 16.21
N SER A 154 -26.87 -8.72 15.96
CA SER A 154 -25.88 -7.68 15.79
C SER A 154 -24.84 -8.07 14.77
N VAL A 155 -24.38 -7.10 13.99
CA VAL A 155 -23.28 -7.26 13.05
C VAL A 155 -22.22 -6.23 13.42
N ALA A 156 -21.00 -6.69 13.58
CA ALA A 156 -19.85 -5.81 13.72
C ALA A 156 -18.85 -6.12 12.62
N TYR A 157 -18.22 -5.08 12.08
CA TYR A 157 -17.14 -5.24 11.11
C TYR A 157 -15.90 -4.48 11.55
N VAL A 158 -14.75 -4.97 11.11
CA VAL A 158 -13.43 -4.35 11.25
C VAL A 158 -12.95 -4.01 9.85
N SER A 159 -12.54 -2.76 9.64
CA SER A 159 -11.73 -2.41 8.46
C SER A 159 -10.28 -2.29 8.89
N SER A 160 -9.42 -3.13 8.35
CA SER A 160 -7.97 -3.04 8.48
C SER A 160 -7.41 -2.58 7.13
N GLN A 161 -6.58 -1.54 7.15
CA GLN A 161 -5.95 -1.00 5.94
C GLN A 161 -4.44 -1.12 6.06
N ALA A 162 -3.80 -1.51 4.97
CA ALA A 162 -2.35 -1.49 4.88
C ALA A 162 -1.92 -0.45 3.84
N ALA A 163 -0.88 0.31 4.17
CA ALA A 163 -0.16 1.14 3.23
C ALA A 163 1.06 0.36 2.75
N PHE A 164 1.23 0.15 1.44
CA PHE A 164 2.41 -0.53 0.91
C PHE A 164 2.87 0.08 -0.42
N SER A 165 4.16 -0.07 -0.70
CA SER A 165 4.81 0.43 -1.91
C SER A 165 5.74 -0.61 -2.53
N ILE A 166 6.00 -0.45 -3.83
CA ILE A 166 6.89 -1.29 -4.63
C ILE A 166 7.90 -0.43 -5.39
N GLY A 167 9.13 -0.91 -5.51
CA GLY A 167 10.06 -0.46 -6.56
C GLY A 167 11.46 -0.04 -6.11
N THR A 168 11.68 0.35 -4.87
CA THR A 168 12.94 1.04 -4.52
C THR A 168 13.86 0.19 -3.64
N ARG A 169 15.05 -0.12 -4.15
CA ARG A 169 16.23 -0.42 -3.35
C ARG A 169 17.33 0.51 -3.82
N LEU A 170 17.34 1.72 -3.27
CA LEU A 170 18.36 2.69 -3.61
C LEU A 170 19.74 2.11 -3.26
N ALA A 171 20.59 1.95 -4.26
CA ALA A 171 21.96 1.53 -4.08
C ALA A 171 22.74 2.67 -3.41
N ARG A 172 23.64 2.33 -2.48
CA ARG A 172 24.62 3.30 -1.99
C ARG A 172 25.55 3.63 -3.15
N VAL A 173 25.50 4.86 -3.62
CA VAL A 173 26.37 5.35 -4.69
C VAL A 173 27.54 6.09 -4.06
N GLU A 174 28.77 5.73 -4.46
CA GLU A 174 29.98 6.41 -4.02
C GLU A 174 30.33 7.59 -4.95
N GLY A 175 30.73 8.73 -4.37
CA GLY A 175 31.36 9.83 -5.12
C GLY A 175 30.40 10.84 -5.80
N GLY A 176 30.90 11.52 -6.83
CA GLY A 176 30.20 12.61 -7.55
C GLY A 176 29.04 12.15 -8.43
N LEU A 177 29.08 10.88 -8.88
CA LEU A 177 28.09 10.28 -9.76
C LEU A 177 26.66 10.31 -9.17
N ALA A 178 26.54 10.13 -7.87
CA ALA A 178 25.26 10.18 -7.16
C ALA A 178 24.56 11.54 -7.33
N ASN A 179 25.33 12.62 -7.27
CA ASN A 179 24.81 13.97 -7.42
C ASN A 179 24.35 14.23 -8.85
N ASP A 180 25.12 13.80 -9.84
CA ASP A 180 24.78 14.01 -11.25
C ASP A 180 23.47 13.30 -11.61
N ILE A 181 23.31 12.06 -11.16
CA ILE A 181 22.07 11.31 -11.39
C ILE A 181 20.89 11.91 -10.64
N LEU A 182 21.08 12.28 -9.37
CA LEU A 182 20.02 12.89 -8.57
C LEU A 182 19.58 14.24 -9.16
N ASN A 183 20.53 15.07 -9.58
CA ASN A 183 20.28 16.38 -10.17
C ASN A 183 19.54 16.26 -11.50
N ALA A 184 19.95 15.35 -12.36
CA ALA A 184 19.25 15.10 -13.62
C ALA A 184 17.83 14.59 -13.41
N LEU A 185 17.60 13.71 -12.43
CA LEU A 185 16.27 13.18 -12.13
C LEU A 185 15.34 14.25 -11.56
N LEU A 186 15.83 15.03 -10.59
CA LEU A 186 15.03 16.04 -9.91
C LEU A 186 14.95 17.37 -10.69
N GLY A 187 15.74 17.51 -11.76
CA GLY A 187 15.91 18.77 -12.47
C GLY A 187 16.57 19.86 -11.63
N THR A 188 17.44 19.48 -10.69
CA THR A 188 18.10 20.38 -9.74
C THR A 188 19.60 20.52 -10.01
N ASN A 189 20.28 21.46 -9.33
CA ASN A 189 21.74 21.57 -9.37
C ASN A 189 22.32 21.67 -7.95
N VAL A 190 22.12 20.62 -7.16
CA VAL A 190 22.52 20.53 -5.76
C VAL A 190 23.79 19.72 -5.61
N SER A 191 24.71 20.19 -4.78
CA SER A 191 25.88 19.42 -4.35
C SER A 191 25.62 18.83 -2.96
N LEU A 192 25.46 17.51 -2.91
CA LEU A 192 25.33 16.75 -1.67
C LEU A 192 26.64 16.03 -1.35
N SER A 193 26.99 15.96 -0.07
CA SER A 193 28.05 15.06 0.37
C SER A 193 27.56 13.60 0.36
N VAL A 194 28.48 12.63 0.41
CA VAL A 194 28.12 11.20 0.56
C VAL A 194 27.24 11.00 1.80
N MET A 195 27.55 11.67 2.90
CA MET A 195 26.75 11.61 4.13
C MET A 195 25.34 12.22 3.95
N ASP A 196 25.22 13.34 3.23
CA ASP A 196 23.91 13.94 2.93
C ASP A 196 23.06 12.98 2.06
N TYR A 197 23.69 12.33 1.08
CA TYR A 197 23.03 11.35 0.22
C TYR A 197 22.59 10.11 0.99
N GLU A 198 23.48 9.50 1.79
CA GLU A 198 23.14 8.35 2.64
C GLU A 198 22.01 8.67 3.61
N ALA A 199 21.99 9.89 4.17
CA ALA A 199 20.90 10.33 5.02
C ALA A 199 19.59 10.46 4.24
N LEU A 200 19.59 11.06 3.03
CA LEU A 200 18.40 11.10 2.17
C LEU A 200 17.89 9.71 1.80
N LEU A 201 18.78 8.78 1.52
CA LEU A 201 18.44 7.38 1.20
C LEU A 201 17.70 6.69 2.36
N ALA A 202 18.11 6.98 3.60
CA ALA A 202 17.53 6.41 4.80
C ALA A 202 16.32 7.20 5.33
N ALA A 203 16.03 8.37 4.77
CA ALA A 203 15.06 9.30 5.34
C ALA A 203 13.62 8.88 5.04
N ASP A 204 12.86 8.61 6.10
CA ASP A 204 11.41 8.42 6.05
C ASP A 204 10.68 9.73 6.37
N ALA A 205 9.72 10.10 5.54
CA ALA A 205 8.76 11.17 5.77
C ALA A 205 7.43 10.58 6.26
N ALA A 206 6.88 11.15 7.34
CA ALA A 206 5.54 10.81 7.82
C ALA A 206 4.49 11.45 6.89
N LEU A 207 3.84 10.64 6.06
CA LEU A 207 3.06 11.12 4.92
C LEU A 207 1.99 12.15 5.31
N PHE A 208 1.17 11.85 6.32
CA PHE A 208 0.08 12.73 6.73
C PHE A 208 0.59 14.06 7.30
N GLN A 209 1.65 14.02 8.11
CA GLN A 209 2.33 15.22 8.61
C GLN A 209 2.95 16.03 7.45
N THR A 210 3.52 15.36 6.45
CA THR A 210 4.02 16.01 5.24
C THR A 210 2.90 16.69 4.47
N LEU A 211 1.73 16.06 4.31
CA LEU A 211 0.56 16.68 3.65
C LEU A 211 0.02 17.87 4.45
N ASP A 212 -0.07 17.76 5.77
CA ASP A 212 -0.49 18.86 6.66
C ASP A 212 0.48 20.06 6.55
N THR A 213 1.78 19.78 6.51
CA THR A 213 2.82 20.80 6.35
C THR A 213 2.78 21.40 4.94
N LEU A 214 2.60 20.57 3.92
CA LEU A 214 2.51 20.99 2.52
C LEU A 214 1.34 21.94 2.30
N ASN A 215 0.19 21.70 2.93
CA ASN A 215 -0.95 22.63 2.90
C ASN A 215 -0.53 24.04 3.36
N THR A 216 0.30 24.12 4.41
CA THR A 216 0.83 25.39 4.93
C THR A 216 1.90 26.00 4.03
N GLU A 217 2.91 25.22 3.64
CA GLU A 217 4.05 25.67 2.81
C GLU A 217 3.61 26.14 1.41
N ALA A 218 2.62 25.47 0.84
CA ALA A 218 2.03 25.86 -0.44
C ALA A 218 0.90 26.89 -0.33
N SER A 219 0.59 27.38 0.88
CA SER A 219 -0.49 28.34 1.14
C SER A 219 -1.85 27.89 0.57
N LEU A 220 -2.11 26.59 0.65
CA LEU A 220 -3.34 25.97 0.16
C LEU A 220 -4.48 26.23 1.16
N SER A 221 -5.70 26.31 0.63
CA SER A 221 -6.94 26.40 1.43
C SER A 221 -7.64 25.04 1.53
N ALA A 222 -6.89 23.94 1.45
CA ALA A 222 -7.44 22.59 1.51
C ALA A 222 -7.94 22.27 2.93
N VAL A 223 -9.03 21.49 3.00
CA VAL A 223 -9.67 21.08 4.27
C VAL A 223 -9.42 19.60 4.54
N THR A 224 -9.31 18.79 3.49
CA THR A 224 -9.08 17.35 3.54
C THR A 224 -7.75 16.96 2.93
N TYR A 225 -7.25 15.75 3.22
CA TYR A 225 -6.05 15.22 2.58
C TYR A 225 -6.24 15.08 1.06
N GLY A 226 -7.44 14.70 0.61
CA GLY A 226 -7.79 14.62 -0.80
C GLY A 226 -7.67 15.96 -1.52
N ASP A 227 -8.07 17.06 -0.88
CA ASP A 227 -7.92 18.41 -1.44
C ASP A 227 -6.44 18.77 -1.66
N VAL A 228 -5.56 18.39 -0.74
CA VAL A 228 -4.10 18.60 -0.88
C VAL A 228 -3.54 17.77 -2.03
N LEU A 229 -3.95 16.50 -2.17
CA LEU A 229 -3.50 15.63 -3.25
C LEU A 229 -3.89 16.13 -4.64
N GLN A 230 -5.04 16.81 -4.76
CA GLN A 230 -5.52 17.37 -6.03
C GLN A 230 -4.99 18.79 -6.31
N SER A 231 -4.23 19.38 -5.38
CA SER A 231 -3.65 20.71 -5.53
C SER A 231 -2.33 20.66 -6.31
N ASP A 232 -2.08 21.71 -7.08
CA ASP A 232 -0.81 21.91 -7.77
C ASP A 232 0.25 22.36 -6.77
N VAL A 233 1.32 21.56 -6.61
CA VAL A 233 2.43 21.83 -5.69
C VAL A 233 3.76 21.72 -6.42
N THR A 234 4.81 22.32 -5.85
CA THR A 234 6.17 22.28 -6.40
C THR A 234 7.05 21.26 -5.68
N LEU A 235 8.09 20.77 -6.37
CA LEU A 235 9.08 19.87 -5.79
C LEU A 235 9.78 20.52 -4.58
N ALA A 236 10.01 21.85 -4.65
CA ALA A 236 10.57 22.60 -3.55
C ALA A 236 9.67 22.61 -2.29
N GLN A 237 8.36 22.82 -2.46
CA GLN A 237 7.40 22.78 -1.35
C GLN A 237 7.32 21.37 -0.75
N LEU A 238 7.32 20.33 -1.58
CA LEU A 238 7.33 18.94 -1.13
C LEU A 238 8.60 18.59 -0.35
N ALA A 239 9.78 18.97 -0.87
CA ALA A 239 11.05 18.75 -0.19
C ALA A 239 11.10 19.48 1.16
N GLN A 240 10.60 20.72 1.22
CA GLN A 240 10.50 21.48 2.46
C GLN A 240 9.52 20.85 3.45
N ALA A 241 8.36 20.38 2.98
CA ALA A 241 7.37 19.70 3.82
C ALA A 241 7.92 18.38 4.41
N CYS A 242 8.71 17.63 3.64
CA CYS A 242 9.42 16.45 4.14
C CYS A 242 10.47 16.84 5.19
N ALA A 243 11.25 17.89 4.94
CA ALA A 243 12.29 18.36 5.86
C ALA A 243 11.72 18.84 7.20
N SER A 244 10.56 19.51 7.17
CA SER A 244 9.90 20.04 8.36
C SER A 244 9.49 18.95 9.36
N GLY A 245 9.15 17.74 8.88
CA GLY A 245 8.84 16.58 9.72
C GLY A 245 10.05 15.91 10.38
N MET A 246 11.27 16.28 9.98
CA MET A 246 12.50 15.65 10.47
C MET A 246 13.07 16.35 11.72
N PRO A 247 13.77 15.63 12.62
CA PRO A 247 14.44 16.20 13.77
C PRO A 247 15.47 17.28 13.42
N ALA A 248 15.65 18.26 14.32
CA ALA A 248 16.70 19.25 14.16
C ALA A 248 18.09 18.58 14.20
N GLY A 249 18.95 18.90 13.23
CA GLY A 249 20.29 18.32 13.12
C GLY A 249 20.36 17.03 12.29
N ASP A 250 19.23 16.50 11.81
CA ASP A 250 19.22 15.38 10.86
C ASP A 250 19.89 15.79 9.54
N PRO A 251 20.91 15.08 9.05
CA PRO A 251 21.56 15.41 7.77
C PRO A 251 20.59 15.37 6.57
N ALA A 252 19.58 14.49 6.60
CA ALA A 252 18.57 14.41 5.55
C ALA A 252 17.73 15.70 5.47
N ARG A 253 17.45 16.32 6.62
CA ARG A 253 16.75 17.62 6.68
C ARG A 253 17.53 18.69 5.94
N ASN A 254 18.85 18.75 6.14
CA ASN A 254 19.70 19.73 5.48
C ASN A 254 19.74 19.51 3.96
N ALA A 255 19.84 18.25 3.54
CA ALA A 255 19.85 17.88 2.13
C ALA A 255 18.52 18.23 1.44
N LEU A 256 17.37 17.92 2.06
CA LEU A 256 16.05 18.31 1.57
C LEU A 256 15.87 19.83 1.50
N SER A 257 16.36 20.58 2.49
CA SER A 257 16.32 22.05 2.45
C SER A 257 17.19 22.63 1.33
N ARG A 258 18.31 22.01 0.97
CA ARG A 258 19.10 22.41 -0.21
C ARG A 258 18.33 22.16 -1.50
N ILE A 259 17.66 21.01 -1.63
CA ILE A 259 16.77 20.71 -2.76
C ILE A 259 15.62 21.74 -2.83
N ALA A 260 15.00 22.09 -1.70
CA ALA A 260 13.93 23.08 -1.65
C ALA A 260 14.39 24.51 -2.02
N ALA A 261 15.67 24.82 -1.81
CA ALA A 261 16.25 26.12 -2.16
C ALA A 261 16.58 26.24 -3.66
N ASP A 262 16.69 25.13 -4.38
CA ASP A 262 17.06 25.08 -5.79
C ASP A 262 15.96 25.66 -6.70
N SER A 263 16.37 26.39 -7.74
CA SER A 263 15.44 27.02 -8.67
C SER A 263 14.70 26.03 -9.57
N GLY A 264 15.34 24.92 -9.94
CA GLY A 264 14.72 23.84 -10.71
C GLY A 264 13.59 23.18 -9.93
N ALA A 265 13.82 22.88 -8.65
CA ALA A 265 12.79 22.34 -7.76
C ALA A 265 11.58 23.27 -7.59
N ARG A 266 11.80 24.59 -7.59
CA ARG A 266 10.72 25.60 -7.49
C ARG A 266 9.88 25.73 -8.76
N ASN A 267 10.44 25.39 -9.91
CA ASN A 267 9.78 25.47 -11.21
C ASN A 267 9.14 24.13 -11.64
N THR A 268 9.34 23.07 -10.85
CA THR A 268 8.84 21.72 -11.13
C THR A 268 7.53 21.48 -10.39
N SER A 269 6.40 21.53 -11.09
CA SER A 269 5.05 21.40 -10.52
C SER A 269 4.36 20.09 -10.91
N PHE A 270 3.56 19.53 -9.99
CA PHE A 270 2.82 18.28 -10.18
C PHE A 270 1.64 18.18 -9.19
N ARG A 271 0.84 17.11 -9.33
CA ARG A 271 -0.24 16.74 -8.40
C ARG A 271 0.06 15.41 -7.73
N LEU A 272 0.07 15.39 -6.40
CA LEU A 272 0.39 14.17 -5.63
C LEU A 272 -0.66 13.07 -5.79
N GLY A 273 -1.92 13.42 -6.11
CA GLY A 273 -3.01 12.47 -6.33
C GLY A 273 -2.81 11.54 -7.53
N GLU A 274 -1.85 11.85 -8.41
CA GLU A 274 -1.45 10.97 -9.52
C GLU A 274 -0.43 9.89 -9.05
N ILE A 275 0.15 10.06 -7.86
CA ILE A 275 1.20 9.19 -7.29
C ILE A 275 0.71 8.47 -6.03
N ILE A 276 -0.12 9.11 -5.21
CA ILE A 276 -0.60 8.61 -3.92
C ILE A 276 -2.11 8.47 -3.95
N ASP A 277 -2.61 7.32 -3.50
CA ASP A 277 -4.02 7.08 -3.23
C ASP A 277 -4.23 6.75 -1.75
N LEU A 278 -4.92 7.66 -1.05
CA LEU A 278 -5.25 7.48 0.37
C LEU A 278 -6.53 6.66 0.57
N GLY A 279 -7.20 6.24 -0.51
CA GLY A 279 -8.44 5.48 -0.45
C GLY A 279 -9.50 6.17 0.42
N THR A 280 -10.05 5.43 1.38
CA THR A 280 -11.07 5.92 2.32
C THR A 280 -10.61 7.04 3.25
N LEU A 281 -9.30 7.32 3.33
CA LEU A 281 -8.73 8.39 4.15
C LEU A 281 -8.57 9.71 3.37
N SER A 282 -8.77 9.71 2.05
CA SER A 282 -8.80 10.91 1.23
C SER A 282 -9.77 12.00 1.75
N PRO A 283 -11.03 11.69 2.13
CA PRO A 283 -11.95 12.69 2.70
C PRO A 283 -11.68 13.06 4.16
N SER A 284 -10.68 12.47 4.83
CA SER A 284 -10.34 12.81 6.22
C SER A 284 -9.82 14.24 6.31
N ARG A 285 -10.17 14.94 7.40
CA ARG A 285 -9.70 16.30 7.66
C ARG A 285 -8.21 16.32 7.96
N LEU A 286 -7.53 17.38 7.52
CA LEU A 286 -6.12 17.62 7.86
C LEU A 286 -5.90 17.64 9.38
N GLY A 287 -4.75 17.14 9.83
CA GLY A 287 -4.38 17.04 11.25
C GLY A 287 -5.21 16.06 12.10
N THR A 288 -5.95 15.13 11.49
CA THR A 288 -6.74 14.12 12.23
C THR A 288 -6.10 12.74 12.31
N ILE A 289 -5.07 12.49 11.49
CA ILE A 289 -4.38 11.20 11.42
C ILE A 289 -2.98 11.36 11.99
N ASP A 290 -2.78 10.82 13.19
CA ASP A 290 -1.49 10.82 13.91
C ASP A 290 -1.14 9.40 14.37
N GLY A 291 0.16 9.09 14.43
CA GLY A 291 0.66 7.86 15.05
C GLY A 291 1.80 7.17 14.28
N PRO A 292 2.54 6.25 14.93
CA PRO A 292 3.71 5.61 14.33
C PRO A 292 3.38 4.66 13.16
N TYR A 293 2.11 4.28 13.02
CA TYR A 293 1.60 3.44 11.93
C TYR A 293 0.91 4.25 10.81
N ALA A 294 0.80 5.57 10.98
CA ALA A 294 0.39 6.48 9.92
C ALA A 294 1.46 6.46 8.83
N ALA A 295 1.07 6.18 7.59
CA ALA A 295 1.95 5.78 6.49
C ALA A 295 3.26 6.60 6.40
N ARG A 296 4.41 5.91 6.32
CA ARG A 296 5.73 6.52 6.11
C ARG A 296 6.26 6.20 4.73
N VAL A 297 6.80 7.20 4.07
CA VAL A 297 7.33 7.11 2.71
C VAL A 297 8.77 7.57 2.68
N ARG A 298 9.63 6.91 1.92
CA ARG A 298 11.00 7.41 1.73
C ARG A 298 10.94 8.76 1.04
N ALA A 299 11.62 9.75 1.61
CA ALA A 299 11.57 11.12 1.12
C ALA A 299 12.12 11.21 -0.30
N LEU A 300 13.23 10.53 -0.58
CA LEU A 300 13.82 10.52 -1.93
C LEU A 300 12.91 9.83 -2.95
N ASP A 301 12.28 8.71 -2.60
CA ASP A 301 11.34 8.00 -3.49
C ASP A 301 10.16 8.90 -3.88
N LEU A 302 9.64 9.66 -2.90
CA LEU A 302 8.53 10.58 -3.11
C LEU A 302 8.94 11.75 -4.03
N LEU A 303 10.13 12.31 -3.83
CA LEU A 303 10.67 13.36 -4.70
C LEU A 303 10.94 12.87 -6.11
N ALA A 304 11.57 11.70 -6.26
CA ALA A 304 11.86 11.06 -7.54
C ALA A 304 10.58 10.78 -8.34
N ALA A 305 9.57 10.17 -7.70
CA ALA A 305 8.28 9.90 -8.32
C ALA A 305 7.57 11.20 -8.75
N SER A 306 7.69 12.26 -7.94
CA SER A 306 7.09 13.57 -8.24
C SER A 306 7.78 14.30 -9.38
N ALA A 307 9.12 14.25 -9.43
CA ALA A 307 9.91 14.83 -10.52
C ALA A 307 9.67 14.10 -11.84
N ALA A 308 9.59 12.76 -11.81
CA ALA A 308 9.27 11.95 -12.98
C ALA A 308 7.88 12.29 -13.56
N LEU A 309 6.91 12.63 -12.71
CA LEU A 309 5.58 13.06 -13.15
C LEU A 309 5.58 14.49 -13.73
N ALA A 310 6.32 15.40 -13.11
CA ALA A 310 6.41 16.79 -13.56
C ALA A 310 7.15 16.92 -14.91
N ASN A 311 8.10 16.01 -15.18
CA ASN A 311 8.80 15.95 -16.45
C ASN A 311 7.89 15.33 -17.53
N GLY A 312 7.08 16.16 -18.21
CA GLY A 312 6.09 15.71 -19.20
C GLY A 312 6.65 14.97 -20.42
N GLU A 313 7.96 15.00 -20.67
CA GLU A 313 8.63 14.19 -21.70
C GLU A 313 9.05 12.81 -21.16
N HIS A 314 9.02 12.62 -19.84
CA HIS A 314 9.40 11.43 -19.09
C HIS A 314 10.79 10.86 -19.41
N GLN A 315 11.66 11.69 -19.99
CA GLN A 315 13.02 11.32 -20.40
C GLN A 315 14.05 12.06 -19.53
N VAL A 316 15.01 11.31 -19.02
CA VAL A 316 16.16 11.81 -18.25
C VAL A 316 17.44 11.38 -18.97
N THR A 317 18.23 12.35 -19.41
CA THR A 317 19.53 12.12 -20.03
C THR A 317 20.64 12.41 -19.02
N LEU A 318 21.60 11.49 -18.93
CA LEU A 318 22.70 11.45 -17.99
C LEU A 318 24.01 11.34 -18.78
N ASP A 319 24.83 12.38 -18.74
CA ASP A 319 26.19 12.34 -19.27
C ASP A 319 27.13 12.05 -18.10
N LEU A 320 27.46 10.77 -17.92
CA LEU A 320 28.29 10.29 -16.82
C LEU A 320 29.77 10.35 -17.27
N GLY A 321 30.55 11.22 -16.62
CA GLY A 321 31.93 11.54 -17.00
C GLY A 321 32.92 10.37 -16.91
N ALA A 322 34.14 10.60 -17.41
CA ALA A 322 35.21 9.61 -17.65
C ALA A 322 36.01 9.18 -16.41
N ASP A 323 35.42 9.20 -15.21
CA ASP A 323 36.14 8.90 -13.96
C ASP A 323 36.22 7.40 -13.64
N ILE A 324 35.67 6.52 -14.51
CA ILE A 324 35.68 5.07 -14.34
C ILE A 324 36.84 4.45 -15.12
N PRO A 325 37.80 3.75 -14.46
CA PRO A 325 38.93 3.13 -15.14
C PRO A 325 38.50 2.19 -16.27
N GLY A 326 38.98 2.44 -17.49
CA GLY A 326 38.66 1.64 -18.68
C GLY A 326 37.42 2.09 -19.44
N ILE A 327 36.70 3.13 -18.97
CA ILE A 327 35.57 3.73 -19.65
C ILE A 327 35.88 5.20 -19.97
N ALA A 328 35.91 5.52 -21.27
CA ALA A 328 36.18 6.86 -21.77
C ALA A 328 34.98 7.81 -21.63
N GLY A 329 33.76 7.27 -21.58
CA GLY A 329 32.54 8.05 -21.37
C GLY A 329 31.29 7.15 -21.35
N ILE A 330 30.28 7.58 -20.61
CA ILE A 330 28.96 6.92 -20.60
C ILE A 330 27.87 7.95 -20.80
N HIS A 331 26.99 7.67 -21.75
CA HIS A 331 25.74 8.39 -21.93
C HIS A 331 24.59 7.47 -21.58
N ALA A 332 23.71 7.88 -20.67
CA ALA A 332 22.52 7.11 -20.32
C ALA A 332 21.25 7.93 -20.58
N ALA A 333 20.29 7.35 -21.29
CA ALA A 333 18.99 7.93 -21.52
C ALA A 333 17.92 7.01 -20.92
N LEU A 334 17.29 7.49 -19.86
CA LEU A 334 16.22 6.82 -19.13
C LEU A 334 14.88 7.38 -19.59
N LEU A 335 13.99 6.52 -20.07
CA LEU A 335 12.59 6.82 -20.31
C LEU A 335 11.76 6.10 -19.25
N VAL A 336 11.02 6.86 -18.47
CA VAL A 336 10.08 6.36 -17.47
C VAL A 336 8.68 6.35 -18.09
N GLY A 337 8.04 5.19 -18.15
CA GLY A 337 6.70 5.05 -18.72
C GLY A 337 5.60 5.50 -17.78
N GLU A 338 4.43 5.80 -18.35
CA GLU A 338 3.19 5.96 -17.60
C GLU A 338 2.90 4.70 -16.78
N ARG A 339 2.48 4.87 -15.52
CA ARG A 339 1.94 3.76 -14.75
C ARG A 339 0.65 3.27 -15.41
N PRO A 340 0.34 1.96 -15.37
CA PRO A 340 -0.97 1.46 -15.75
C PRO A 340 -2.04 2.30 -15.04
N GLN A 341 -3.04 2.79 -15.79
CA GLN A 341 -4.01 3.74 -15.24
C GLN A 341 -4.58 3.24 -13.91
N PHE A 342 -4.60 4.12 -12.90
CA PHE A 342 -5.15 3.88 -11.57
C PHE A 342 -4.35 2.94 -10.64
N SER A 343 -3.03 2.79 -10.84
CA SER A 343 -2.14 2.13 -9.86
C SER A 343 -1.27 3.15 -9.12
N PRO A 344 -1.62 3.56 -7.88
CA PRO A 344 -0.79 4.46 -7.08
C PRO A 344 0.55 3.81 -6.72
N TRP A 345 1.55 4.61 -6.30
CA TRP A 345 2.81 4.15 -5.70
C TRP A 345 2.64 3.67 -4.27
N LEU A 346 1.72 4.30 -3.58
CA LEU A 346 1.31 4.00 -2.23
C LEU A 346 -0.22 3.99 -2.22
N SER A 347 -0.81 2.87 -1.86
CA SER A 347 -2.25 2.77 -1.60
C SER A 347 -2.50 2.45 -0.14
N LEU A 348 -3.48 3.12 0.47
CA LEU A 348 -4.05 2.72 1.76
C LEU A 348 -5.40 2.06 1.48
N THR A 349 -5.47 0.75 1.68
CA THR A 349 -6.61 -0.05 1.24
C THR A 349 -6.85 -1.26 2.14
N ASP A 350 -8.13 -1.65 2.22
CA ASP A 350 -8.63 -2.89 2.82
C ASP A 350 -9.06 -3.91 1.74
N LEU A 351 -8.94 -3.56 0.45
CA LEU A 351 -9.36 -4.40 -0.67
C LEU A 351 -8.21 -5.28 -1.18
N GLU A 352 -8.43 -6.59 -1.20
CA GLU A 352 -7.49 -7.57 -1.79
C GLU A 352 -7.30 -7.40 -3.31
N THR A 353 -8.10 -6.53 -3.96
CA THR A 353 -8.04 -6.23 -5.39
C THR A 353 -7.04 -5.14 -5.75
N THR A 354 -6.52 -4.40 -4.77
CA THR A 354 -5.61 -3.28 -5.03
C THR A 354 -4.24 -3.76 -5.47
N ASN A 355 -3.85 -3.38 -6.68
CA ASN A 355 -2.62 -3.79 -7.34
C ASN A 355 -1.72 -2.56 -7.53
N VAL A 356 -0.60 -2.53 -6.82
CA VAL A 356 0.44 -1.50 -6.93
C VAL A 356 1.51 -2.02 -7.88
N ARG A 357 1.81 -1.25 -8.93
CA ARG A 357 2.78 -1.59 -9.97
C ARG A 357 3.89 -0.55 -10.06
N THR A 358 5.09 -1.01 -10.38
CA THR A 358 6.18 -0.10 -10.77
C THR A 358 5.90 0.50 -12.16
N MET A 359 6.62 1.56 -12.49
CA MET A 359 6.64 2.08 -13.86
C MET A 359 7.31 1.07 -14.81
N GLN A 360 6.91 1.11 -16.08
CA GLN A 360 7.70 0.49 -17.14
C GLN A 360 8.86 1.41 -17.45
N THR A 361 10.03 0.86 -17.72
CA THR A 361 11.23 1.69 -17.92
C THR A 361 11.97 1.20 -19.14
N ARG A 362 12.47 2.15 -19.94
CA ARG A 362 13.45 1.88 -20.98
C ARG A 362 14.70 2.65 -20.64
N LEU A 363 15.83 1.98 -20.70
CA LEU A 363 17.13 2.58 -20.43
C LEU A 363 18.04 2.26 -21.59
N LEU A 364 18.61 3.29 -22.21
CA LEU A 364 19.72 3.20 -23.14
C LEU A 364 20.98 3.62 -22.40
N VAL A 365 22.03 2.81 -22.45
CA VAL A 365 23.36 3.13 -21.95
C VAL A 365 24.34 2.96 -23.11
N GLU A 366 24.99 4.03 -23.50
CA GLU A 366 26.04 4.07 -24.51
C GLU A 366 27.37 4.23 -23.78
N ALA A 367 28.13 3.15 -23.70
CA ALA A 367 29.44 3.13 -23.05
C ALA A 367 30.56 3.11 -24.09
N ASP A 368 31.48 4.04 -23.99
CA ASP A 368 32.71 4.05 -24.77
C ASP A 368 33.84 3.46 -23.93
N VAL A 369 34.21 2.21 -24.22
CA VAL A 369 35.23 1.45 -23.48
C VAL A 369 36.57 1.63 -24.15
N ASP A 370 37.61 1.95 -23.37
CA ASP A 370 38.96 2.05 -23.89
C ASP A 370 39.46 0.66 -24.34
N GLY A 371 39.96 0.60 -25.57
CA GLY A 371 40.47 -0.64 -26.14
C GLY A 371 41.68 -1.16 -25.39
N LEU A 372 41.62 -2.41 -24.95
CA LEU A 372 42.80 -3.12 -24.47
C LEU A 372 43.77 -3.44 -25.62
N SER A 373 44.98 -3.90 -25.28
CA SER A 373 46.03 -4.26 -26.24
C SER A 373 45.59 -5.25 -27.32
N ALA A 374 44.59 -6.10 -27.01
CA ALA A 374 44.00 -7.07 -27.93
C ALA A 374 43.32 -6.45 -29.16
N LEU A 375 42.84 -5.20 -29.04
CA LEU A 375 42.25 -4.42 -30.14
C LEU A 375 43.16 -3.25 -30.55
N ALA A 376 44.47 -3.34 -30.28
CA ALA A 376 45.45 -2.30 -30.59
C ALA A 376 45.11 -0.90 -30.01
N GLY A 377 44.41 -0.86 -28.86
CA GLY A 377 44.01 0.41 -28.24
C GLY A 377 42.76 1.04 -28.84
N THR A 378 42.03 0.33 -29.69
CA THR A 378 40.83 0.85 -30.36
C THR A 378 39.64 0.91 -29.42
N ARG A 379 39.01 2.09 -29.31
CA ARG A 379 37.79 2.28 -28.52
C ARG A 379 36.65 1.38 -28.99
N VAL A 380 35.94 0.80 -28.04
CA VAL A 380 34.76 -0.04 -28.28
C VAL A 380 33.53 0.73 -27.84
N HIS A 381 32.62 0.99 -28.78
CA HIS A 381 31.33 1.60 -28.50
C HIS A 381 30.30 0.51 -28.18
N LEU A 382 29.74 0.52 -26.97
CA LEU A 382 28.80 -0.50 -26.50
C LEU A 382 27.45 0.13 -26.15
N PRO A 383 26.48 0.13 -27.10
CA PRO A 383 25.12 0.54 -26.82
C PRO A 383 24.33 -0.64 -26.23
N VAL A 384 23.96 -0.50 -24.96
CA VAL A 384 23.13 -1.44 -24.20
C VAL A 384 21.74 -0.85 -24.03
N TYR A 385 20.74 -1.56 -24.52
CA TYR A 385 19.34 -1.19 -24.39
C TYR A 385 18.61 -2.17 -23.48
N LEU A 386 17.90 -1.63 -22.50
CA LEU A 386 17.19 -2.35 -21.46
C LEU A 386 15.71 -1.96 -21.48
N GLU A 387 14.83 -2.94 -21.62
CA GLU A 387 13.39 -2.78 -21.42
C GLU A 387 12.96 -3.52 -20.16
N LEU A 388 12.38 -2.80 -19.22
CA LEU A 388 11.85 -3.33 -17.98
C LEU A 388 10.33 -3.29 -17.99
N ALA A 389 9.72 -4.44 -17.81
CA ALA A 389 8.30 -4.55 -17.49
C ALA A 389 8.06 -4.22 -16.02
N ALA A 390 6.84 -3.77 -15.71
CA ALA A 390 6.43 -3.46 -14.35
C ALA A 390 6.43 -4.71 -13.46
N ALA A 391 7.01 -4.59 -12.27
CA ALA A 391 6.73 -5.48 -11.16
C ALA A 391 5.37 -5.14 -10.53
N SER A 392 4.77 -6.07 -9.80
CA SER A 392 3.47 -5.83 -9.14
C SER A 392 3.40 -6.43 -7.75
N ALA A 393 2.82 -5.69 -6.81
CA ALA A 393 2.45 -6.17 -5.49
C ALA A 393 0.93 -6.01 -5.29
N ARG A 394 0.30 -7.04 -4.72
CA ARG A 394 -1.12 -7.03 -4.36
C ARG A 394 -1.29 -7.37 -2.90
N LEU A 395 -2.22 -6.69 -2.23
CA LEU A 395 -2.62 -7.03 -0.88
C LEU A 395 -3.29 -8.41 -0.89
N ALA A 396 -2.74 -9.36 -0.14
CA ALA A 396 -3.30 -10.70 0.00
C ALA A 396 -4.16 -10.80 1.27
N ASN A 397 -3.71 -10.22 2.38
CA ASN A 397 -4.45 -10.24 3.63
C ASN A 397 -3.95 -9.14 4.60
N VAL A 398 -4.83 -8.61 5.45
CA VAL A 398 -4.48 -7.76 6.59
C VAL A 398 -5.22 -8.24 7.82
N SER A 399 -4.47 -8.65 8.84
CA SER A 399 -5.03 -9.13 10.11
C SER A 399 -4.58 -8.24 11.26
N CYS A 400 -5.55 -7.75 12.05
CA CYS A 400 -5.32 -6.93 13.25
C CYS A 400 -6.01 -7.57 14.47
N PRO A 401 -5.42 -8.59 15.10
CA PRO A 401 -5.99 -9.21 16.31
C PRO A 401 -6.21 -8.17 17.41
N GLY A 402 -7.42 -8.12 17.96
CA GLY A 402 -7.80 -7.16 19.01
C GLY A 402 -7.99 -5.72 18.52
N GLY A 403 -7.97 -5.48 17.20
CA GLY A 403 -8.09 -4.15 16.62
C GLY A 403 -6.91 -3.22 16.98
N ARG A 404 -5.71 -3.78 17.15
CA ARG A 404 -4.48 -3.04 17.47
C ARG A 404 -3.43 -3.25 16.40
N GLU A 405 -2.69 -2.19 16.08
CA GLU A 405 -1.64 -2.22 15.07
C GLU A 405 -0.39 -3.00 15.52
N ASP A 406 -0.13 -3.07 16.84
CA ASP A 406 1.06 -3.72 17.41
C ASP A 406 1.12 -5.24 17.18
N ASN A 407 -0.03 -5.88 17.00
CA ASN A 407 -0.15 -7.31 16.66
C ASN A 407 -0.53 -7.55 15.20
N GLY A 408 -0.51 -6.49 14.38
CA GLY A 408 -0.93 -6.56 13.00
C GLY A 408 0.02 -7.35 12.10
N THR A 409 -0.55 -8.00 11.09
CA THR A 409 0.20 -8.64 10.01
C THR A 409 -0.38 -8.32 8.65
N VAL A 410 0.50 -8.14 7.67
CA VAL A 410 0.16 -7.82 6.27
C VAL A 410 0.82 -8.85 5.37
N ASP A 411 0.02 -9.54 4.57
CA ASP A 411 0.50 -10.46 3.56
C ASP A 411 0.38 -9.81 2.18
N LEU A 412 1.47 -9.80 1.41
CA LEU A 412 1.56 -9.26 0.06
C LEU A 412 1.91 -10.36 -0.93
N LEU A 413 1.19 -10.43 -2.04
CA LEU A 413 1.52 -11.28 -3.16
C LEU A 413 2.31 -10.46 -4.19
N VAL A 414 3.59 -10.76 -4.37
CA VAL A 414 4.52 -9.96 -5.17
C VAL A 414 5.00 -10.73 -6.38
N THR A 415 4.93 -10.10 -7.55
CA THR A 415 5.44 -10.63 -8.82
C THR A 415 6.64 -9.79 -9.25
N PRO A 416 7.84 -10.40 -9.37
CA PRO A 416 9.04 -9.71 -9.85
C PRO A 416 8.85 -9.10 -11.25
N SER A 417 9.69 -8.12 -11.58
CA SER A 417 9.75 -7.59 -12.94
C SER A 417 10.31 -8.64 -13.92
N VAL A 418 10.09 -8.39 -15.20
CA VAL A 418 10.85 -9.06 -16.28
C VAL A 418 11.55 -8.00 -17.10
N ALA A 419 12.74 -8.31 -17.56
CA ALA A 419 13.58 -7.39 -18.30
C ALA A 419 14.10 -8.05 -19.58
N ARG A 420 14.33 -7.22 -20.59
CA ARG A 420 14.98 -7.62 -21.83
C ARG A 420 16.17 -6.71 -22.05
N LEU A 421 17.36 -7.30 -22.11
CA LEU A 421 18.60 -6.57 -22.40
C LEU A 421 19.06 -6.89 -23.81
N ARG A 422 19.55 -5.89 -24.53
CA ARG A 422 19.91 -5.99 -25.94
C ARG A 422 21.15 -5.14 -26.22
N ILE A 423 22.06 -5.64 -27.05
CA ILE A 423 23.12 -4.83 -27.65
C ILE A 423 22.71 -4.50 -29.07
N GLY A 424 22.77 -3.21 -29.44
CA GLY A 424 22.56 -2.77 -30.81
C GLY A 424 22.13 -1.30 -30.91
N GLU A 425 22.05 -0.81 -32.15
CA GLU A 425 21.62 0.57 -32.45
C GLU A 425 20.10 0.66 -32.34
N ALA A 426 19.65 1.50 -31.42
CA ALA A 426 18.27 1.93 -31.30
C ALA A 426 18.01 3.08 -32.29
N GLU A 427 16.85 3.11 -32.97
CA GLU A 427 16.45 4.30 -33.72
C GLU A 427 16.28 5.49 -32.74
N PRO A 428 16.55 6.75 -33.15
CA PRO A 428 16.45 7.93 -32.27
C PRO A 428 15.09 8.09 -31.57
N ASP A 429 14.04 7.49 -32.12
CA ASP A 429 12.68 7.51 -31.59
C ASP A 429 12.28 6.20 -30.85
N ALA A 430 13.22 5.27 -30.63
CA ALA A 430 12.98 4.03 -29.89
C ALA A 430 12.64 4.28 -28.41
N LEU A 431 13.13 5.39 -27.85
CA LEU A 431 12.80 5.87 -26.50
C LEU A 431 11.57 6.79 -26.47
N VAL A 432 10.74 6.87 -27.52
CA VAL A 432 9.64 7.86 -27.56
C VAL A 432 8.28 7.25 -27.23
N SER A 433 8.09 5.92 -27.30
CA SER A 433 6.83 5.30 -26.85
C SER A 433 6.92 3.82 -26.51
N PHE A 434 6.24 3.42 -25.43
CA PHE A 434 6.04 2.02 -25.03
C PHE A 434 5.05 1.26 -25.93
N ARG A 435 4.43 1.92 -26.93
CA ARG A 435 3.32 1.36 -27.73
C ARG A 435 3.78 0.43 -28.86
N LYS A 436 5.06 0.43 -29.22
CA LYS A 436 5.64 -0.47 -30.25
C LYS A 436 7.01 -1.00 -29.79
N ASP A 437 7.19 -2.31 -29.86
CA ASP A 437 8.51 -2.95 -29.83
C ASP A 437 9.17 -2.65 -31.18
N LYS A 438 10.27 -1.90 -31.16
CA LYS A 438 11.02 -1.54 -32.36
C LYS A 438 12.22 -2.46 -32.52
N PRO A 439 12.50 -2.97 -33.73
CA PRO A 439 13.63 -3.84 -33.95
C PRO A 439 14.95 -3.08 -33.77
N ILE A 440 15.84 -3.64 -32.96
CA ILE A 440 17.21 -3.14 -32.77
C ILE A 440 18.09 -3.64 -33.93
N ARG A 441 18.90 -2.73 -34.49
CA ARG A 441 19.84 -3.04 -35.57
C ARG A 441 21.20 -3.44 -35.00
N PRO A 442 22.03 -4.21 -35.72
CA PRO A 442 23.41 -4.44 -35.29
C PRO A 442 24.15 -3.12 -35.13
N ALA A 443 24.69 -2.86 -33.93
CA ALA A 443 25.47 -1.66 -33.65
C ALA A 443 26.87 -1.79 -34.23
N ARG A 444 27.44 -0.68 -34.69
CA ARG A 444 28.87 -0.61 -34.99
C ARG A 444 29.66 -0.49 -33.68
N LEU A 445 30.17 -1.61 -33.17
CA LEU A 445 30.93 -1.69 -31.92
C LEU A 445 32.35 -1.15 -32.05
N VAL A 446 32.95 -1.30 -33.23
CA VAL A 446 34.28 -0.77 -33.55
C VAL A 446 34.18 -0.09 -34.92
N ASP A 447 34.57 1.17 -34.98
CA ASP A 447 34.58 1.98 -36.20
C ASP A 447 36.01 2.47 -36.47
N THR A 448 36.74 1.76 -37.32
CA THR A 448 38.07 2.19 -37.75
C THR A 448 38.29 1.98 -39.24
N PRO A 449 39.20 2.74 -39.87
CA PRO A 449 39.51 2.56 -41.29
C PRO A 449 39.98 1.14 -41.67
N LEU A 450 40.48 0.36 -40.71
CA LEU A 450 41.06 -0.97 -40.93
C LEU A 450 40.13 -2.10 -40.50
N LEU A 451 39.27 -1.86 -39.51
CA LEU A 451 38.42 -2.85 -38.86
C LEU A 451 37.07 -2.22 -38.48
N ASP A 452 36.01 -2.73 -39.09
CA ASP A 452 34.62 -2.51 -38.70
C ASP A 452 34.09 -3.76 -38.00
N VAL A 453 33.56 -3.61 -36.80
CA VAL A 453 32.87 -4.69 -36.08
C VAL A 453 31.43 -4.29 -35.82
N TYR A 454 30.49 -5.11 -36.28
CA TYR A 454 29.08 -4.96 -35.95
C TYR A 454 28.66 -6.05 -34.97
N GLY A 455 27.88 -5.72 -33.96
CA GLY A 455 27.40 -6.67 -32.95
C GLY A 455 25.93 -6.50 -32.63
N LYS A 456 25.27 -7.61 -32.30
CA LYS A 456 23.95 -7.62 -31.67
C LYS A 456 23.87 -8.72 -30.62
N ALA A 457 23.15 -8.49 -29.54
CA ALA A 457 22.85 -9.50 -28.53
C ALA A 457 21.45 -9.26 -27.97
N SER A 458 20.84 -10.30 -27.39
CA SER A 458 19.55 -10.17 -26.70
C SER A 458 19.41 -11.26 -25.65
N ILE A 459 19.09 -10.89 -24.42
CA ILE A 459 18.73 -11.81 -23.34
C ILE A 459 17.42 -11.36 -22.68
N ASP A 460 16.61 -12.32 -22.25
CA ASP A 460 15.43 -12.09 -21.41
C ASP A 460 15.77 -12.55 -19.99
N VAL A 461 15.42 -11.74 -18.99
CA VAL A 461 15.72 -11.95 -17.57
C VAL A 461 14.46 -11.78 -16.74
N GLY A 462 14.27 -12.59 -15.71
CA GLY A 462 13.13 -12.46 -14.80
C GLY A 462 12.11 -13.58 -14.91
N GLY A 463 11.12 -13.56 -14.00
CA GLY A 463 10.08 -14.59 -13.94
C GLY A 463 8.79 -14.06 -13.33
N ARG A 464 7.64 -14.51 -13.85
CA ARG A 464 6.30 -14.02 -13.45
C ARG A 464 5.66 -14.84 -12.33
N THR A 465 6.44 -15.56 -11.54
CA THR A 465 5.88 -16.41 -10.47
C THR A 465 5.60 -15.53 -9.25
N PRO A 466 4.33 -15.39 -8.81
CA PRO A 466 4.02 -14.62 -7.62
C PRO A 466 4.56 -15.32 -6.37
N GLN A 467 5.12 -14.55 -5.44
CA GLN A 467 5.66 -15.02 -4.17
C GLN A 467 4.94 -14.29 -3.03
N LEU A 468 4.58 -15.04 -1.98
CA LEU A 468 3.90 -14.49 -0.80
C LEU A 468 4.94 -13.97 0.20
N LEU A 469 4.83 -12.69 0.56
CA LEU A 469 5.62 -12.04 1.60
C LEU A 469 4.73 -11.68 2.78
N ARG A 470 5.18 -11.97 3.99
CA ARG A 470 4.50 -11.60 5.24
C ARG A 470 5.28 -10.53 5.99
N PHE A 471 4.59 -9.48 6.40
CA PHE A 471 5.11 -8.39 7.22
C PHE A 471 4.41 -8.36 8.58
N THR A 472 5.18 -8.15 9.63
CA THR A 472 4.71 -7.96 11.01
C THR A 472 4.65 -6.48 11.37
N ALA A 473 3.95 -6.11 12.44
CA ALA A 473 3.97 -4.74 12.97
C ALA A 473 5.40 -4.20 13.23
N ALA A 474 6.32 -5.07 13.66
CA ALA A 474 7.73 -4.72 13.82
C ALA A 474 8.40 -4.41 12.46
N ASP A 475 8.10 -5.19 11.42
CA ASP A 475 8.60 -4.93 10.07
C ASP A 475 8.10 -3.57 9.55
N VAL A 476 6.81 -3.26 9.76
CA VAL A 476 6.20 -1.97 9.40
C VAL A 476 6.86 -0.82 10.15
N THR A 477 7.10 -0.98 11.45
CA THR A 477 7.72 0.04 12.33
C THR A 477 9.21 0.24 12.02
N ASN A 478 9.92 -0.80 11.63
CA ASN A 478 11.33 -0.71 11.23
C ASN A 478 11.50 -0.29 9.77
N GLY A 479 10.42 -0.24 8.99
CA GLY A 479 10.51 0.09 7.57
C GLY A 479 11.20 -0.98 6.74
N THR A 480 11.04 -2.24 7.14
CA THR A 480 11.76 -3.37 6.56
C THR A 480 11.37 -3.55 5.09
N ILE A 481 12.37 -3.61 4.22
CA ILE A 481 12.20 -3.93 2.80
C ILE A 481 12.40 -5.43 2.64
N ARG A 482 11.51 -6.07 1.88
CA ARG A 482 11.67 -7.47 1.48
C ARG A 482 11.71 -7.54 -0.04
N THR A 483 12.58 -8.39 -0.54
CA THR A 483 12.82 -8.59 -1.97
C THR A 483 12.30 -9.95 -2.39
N VAL A 484 11.62 -9.99 -3.53
CA VAL A 484 11.41 -11.22 -4.29
C VAL A 484 12.29 -11.18 -5.53
N SER A 485 12.97 -12.29 -5.84
CA SER A 485 13.82 -12.39 -7.03
C SER A 485 13.39 -13.57 -7.90
N SER A 486 13.67 -13.44 -9.20
CA SER A 486 13.66 -14.55 -10.13
C SER A 486 14.92 -15.41 -9.96
N LYS A 487 14.84 -16.70 -10.31
CA LYS A 487 15.97 -17.64 -10.16
C LYS A 487 17.12 -17.38 -11.15
N ASP A 488 16.89 -16.54 -12.15
CA ASP A 488 17.75 -16.40 -13.34
C ASP A 488 18.80 -15.28 -13.22
N LEU A 489 18.89 -14.60 -12.07
CA LEU A 489 19.75 -13.42 -11.84
C LEU A 489 21.11 -13.70 -11.18
N ALA A 490 21.54 -14.95 -11.10
CA ALA A 490 22.77 -15.30 -10.35
C ALA A 490 24.09 -14.81 -11.01
N ALA A 491 24.05 -14.24 -12.21
CA ALA A 491 25.23 -13.84 -12.99
C ALA A 491 25.13 -12.39 -13.51
N SER A 492 26.28 -11.80 -13.87
CA SER A 492 26.37 -10.47 -14.49
C SER A 492 25.51 -10.40 -15.75
N LEU A 493 24.70 -9.34 -15.84
CA LEU A 493 23.77 -9.10 -16.94
C LEU A 493 24.54 -8.74 -18.22
N THR A 494 25.49 -7.80 -18.09
CA THR A 494 26.32 -7.36 -19.20
C THR A 494 27.25 -8.49 -19.68
N ALA A 495 27.85 -9.27 -18.77
CA ALA A 495 28.68 -10.42 -19.17
C ALA A 495 27.87 -11.49 -19.92
N SER A 496 26.66 -11.80 -19.44
CA SER A 496 25.75 -12.74 -20.12
C SER A 496 25.37 -12.25 -21.51
N LEU A 497 25.11 -10.95 -21.65
CA LEU A 497 24.78 -10.30 -22.92
C LEU A 497 25.97 -10.30 -23.90
N VAL A 498 27.20 -10.08 -23.41
CA VAL A 498 28.44 -10.17 -24.20
C VAL A 498 28.72 -11.62 -24.64
N GLY A 499 28.39 -12.61 -23.81
CA GLY A 499 28.49 -14.03 -24.17
C GLY A 499 27.59 -14.42 -25.35
N GLU A 500 26.42 -13.80 -25.48
CA GLU A 500 25.44 -14.02 -26.55
C GLU A 500 25.63 -13.10 -27.78
N LEU A 501 26.77 -12.43 -27.88
CA LEU A 501 27.04 -11.45 -28.94
C LEU A 501 27.25 -12.11 -30.31
N ASP A 502 26.34 -11.83 -31.26
CA ASP A 502 26.47 -12.17 -32.68
C ASP A 502 27.24 -11.07 -33.41
N ILE A 503 28.45 -11.40 -33.89
CA ILE A 503 29.40 -10.45 -34.46
C ILE A 503 29.56 -10.65 -35.97
N ARG A 504 29.57 -9.52 -36.69
CA ARG A 504 29.97 -9.45 -38.10
C ARG A 504 31.17 -8.53 -38.26
N VAL A 505 32.24 -9.07 -38.82
CA VAL A 505 33.50 -8.35 -39.03
C VAL A 505 33.65 -7.97 -40.50
N LYS A 506 34.00 -6.71 -40.77
CA LYS A 506 34.50 -6.28 -42.09
C LYS A 506 35.91 -5.72 -41.90
N ALA A 507 36.90 -6.37 -42.50
CA ALA A 507 38.30 -5.94 -42.45
C ALA A 507 38.77 -5.48 -43.84
N ALA A 508 39.42 -4.33 -43.91
CA ALA A 508 39.96 -3.79 -45.15
C ALA A 508 41.31 -4.45 -45.48
N GLY A 509 41.28 -5.63 -46.12
CA GLY A 509 42.45 -6.27 -46.71
C GLY A 509 43.36 -7.09 -45.77
N LEU A 510 43.03 -7.19 -44.48
CA LEU A 510 43.73 -8.05 -43.51
C LEU A 510 42.95 -9.37 -43.34
N SER A 511 43.54 -10.49 -43.75
CA SER A 511 42.98 -11.85 -43.59
C SER A 511 43.09 -12.41 -42.15
N LEU A 512 43.18 -11.55 -41.13
CA LEU A 512 43.92 -11.87 -39.91
C LEU A 512 43.09 -12.15 -38.66
N ALA A 513 41.76 -12.09 -38.72
CA ALA A 513 40.97 -12.56 -37.59
C ALA A 513 39.71 -13.28 -38.06
N SER A 514 39.60 -14.55 -37.70
CA SER A 514 38.31 -15.25 -37.73
C SER A 514 37.31 -14.49 -36.84
N PRO A 515 36.00 -14.47 -37.16
CA PRO A 515 34.99 -13.85 -36.29
C PRO A 515 35.11 -14.28 -34.83
N SER A 516 35.49 -15.54 -34.57
CA SER A 516 35.75 -16.10 -33.24
C SER A 516 36.93 -15.45 -32.50
N GLN A 517 38.00 -15.05 -33.18
CA GLN A 517 39.14 -14.35 -32.55
C GLN A 517 38.77 -12.92 -32.19
N VAL A 518 38.01 -12.24 -33.05
CA VAL A 518 37.50 -10.89 -32.77
C VAL A 518 36.51 -10.95 -31.60
N GLN A 519 35.64 -11.96 -31.57
CA GLN A 519 34.73 -12.20 -30.44
C GLN A 519 35.49 -12.41 -29.13
N ALA A 520 36.53 -13.25 -29.12
CA ALA A 520 37.35 -13.47 -27.94
C ALA A 520 38.09 -12.19 -27.48
N ALA A 521 38.56 -11.37 -28.42
CA ALA A 521 39.20 -10.09 -28.10
C ALA A 521 38.20 -9.09 -27.50
N LEU A 522 36.98 -9.02 -28.05
CA LEU A 522 35.89 -8.21 -27.50
C LEU A 522 35.46 -8.68 -26.11
N SER A 523 35.26 -9.99 -25.92
CA SER A 523 34.89 -10.52 -24.60
C SER A 523 35.98 -10.21 -23.58
N THR A 524 37.25 -10.44 -23.89
CA THR A 524 38.38 -10.12 -23.00
C THR A 524 38.48 -8.62 -22.69
N THR A 525 38.03 -7.76 -23.60
CA THR A 525 38.04 -6.30 -23.41
C THR A 525 36.87 -5.82 -22.56
N LEU A 526 35.68 -6.42 -22.75
CA LEU A 526 34.45 -6.02 -22.08
C LEU A 526 34.25 -6.68 -20.71
N GLU A 527 34.80 -7.87 -20.49
CA GLU A 527 34.61 -8.65 -19.25
C GLU A 527 35.09 -7.92 -17.98
N PRO A 528 36.24 -7.20 -17.96
CA PRO A 528 36.65 -6.40 -16.80
C PRO A 528 35.73 -5.21 -16.51
N VAL A 529 35.04 -4.70 -17.54
CA VAL A 529 34.22 -3.48 -17.48
C VAL A 529 32.73 -3.82 -17.31
N ALA A 530 32.33 -5.06 -17.58
CA ALA A 530 30.95 -5.53 -17.47
C ALA A 530 30.38 -5.35 -16.05
N GLY A 531 31.20 -5.53 -15.02
CA GLY A 531 30.79 -5.31 -13.63
C GLY A 531 30.47 -3.84 -13.32
N GLU A 532 31.31 -2.92 -13.81
CA GLU A 532 31.11 -1.47 -13.64
C GLU A 532 29.84 -1.00 -14.38
N ILE A 533 29.60 -1.50 -15.60
CA ILE A 533 28.38 -1.20 -16.36
C ILE A 533 27.14 -1.76 -15.64
N ASP A 534 27.22 -2.97 -15.09
CA ASP A 534 26.12 -3.56 -14.30
C ASP A 534 25.81 -2.73 -13.05
N GLU A 535 26.83 -2.18 -12.37
CA GLU A 535 26.65 -1.30 -11.22
C GLU A 535 25.99 0.04 -11.59
N ILE A 536 26.35 0.61 -12.73
CA ILE A 536 25.72 1.82 -13.26
C ILE A 536 24.28 1.56 -13.66
N LEU A 537 24.01 0.45 -14.35
CA LEU A 537 22.65 0.01 -14.67
C LEU A 537 21.83 -0.15 -13.37
N ALA A 538 22.36 -0.86 -12.38
CA ALA A 538 21.70 -1.03 -11.09
C ALA A 538 21.44 0.32 -10.40
N THR A 539 22.40 1.24 -10.45
CA THR A 539 22.30 2.57 -9.84
C THR A 539 21.22 3.42 -10.49
N VAL A 540 21.26 3.59 -11.82
CA VAL A 540 20.28 4.39 -12.58
C VAL A 540 18.87 3.82 -12.38
N LEU A 541 18.72 2.50 -12.43
CA LEU A 541 17.43 1.84 -12.23
C LEU A 541 16.93 1.95 -10.79
N SER A 542 17.83 1.83 -9.81
CA SER A 542 17.46 1.96 -8.38
C SER A 542 16.89 3.33 -8.05
N ILE A 543 17.46 4.38 -8.66
CA ILE A 543 17.01 5.77 -8.53
C ILE A 543 15.66 5.96 -9.23
N ALA A 544 15.44 5.29 -10.36
CA ALA A 544 14.14 5.24 -11.02
C ALA A 544 13.10 4.39 -10.28
N GLY A 545 13.48 3.72 -9.18
CA GLY A 545 12.61 2.84 -8.42
C GLY A 545 12.21 1.58 -9.18
N VAL A 546 13.13 1.01 -9.95
CA VAL A 546 12.94 -0.25 -10.65
C VAL A 546 14.16 -1.16 -10.44
N SER A 547 13.93 -2.47 -10.32
CA SER A 547 14.99 -3.48 -10.28
C SER A 547 14.78 -4.52 -11.39
N VAL A 548 15.88 -5.07 -11.91
CA VAL A 548 15.87 -6.08 -12.97
C VAL A 548 15.55 -7.44 -12.37
N GLY A 549 14.46 -8.08 -12.78
CA GLY A 549 14.07 -9.44 -12.37
C GLY A 549 13.86 -9.63 -10.87
N GLU A 550 13.72 -8.53 -10.13
CA GLU A 550 13.43 -8.45 -8.70
C GLU A 550 12.22 -7.53 -8.47
N ALA A 551 11.69 -7.55 -7.25
CA ALA A 551 10.79 -6.54 -6.76
C ALA A 551 11.02 -6.31 -5.26
N ASP A 552 11.30 -5.06 -4.92
CA ASP A 552 11.40 -4.60 -3.54
C ASP A 552 10.06 -4.07 -3.07
N VAL A 553 9.61 -4.57 -1.93
CA VAL A 553 8.33 -4.20 -1.36
C VAL A 553 8.50 -3.87 0.11
N ARG A 554 7.79 -2.84 0.55
CA ARG A 554 7.72 -2.40 1.93
C ARG A 554 6.27 -2.12 2.29
N VAL A 555 5.91 -2.42 3.54
CA VAL A 555 4.67 -1.95 4.14
C VAL A 555 4.98 -0.65 4.90
N ASN A 556 4.40 0.43 4.42
CA ASN A 556 4.61 1.82 4.85
C ASN A 556 3.79 2.17 6.08
N GLY A 557 2.68 1.47 6.32
CA GLY A 557 1.76 1.78 7.40
C GLY A 557 0.71 0.68 7.55
N LEU A 558 0.10 0.67 8.72
CA LEU A 558 -0.98 -0.23 9.08
C LEU A 558 -2.00 0.57 9.88
N TYR A 559 -3.26 0.49 9.49
CA TYR A 559 -4.33 1.19 10.18
C TYR A 559 -5.40 0.18 10.58
N CYS A 560 -5.51 -0.08 11.87
CA CYS A 560 -6.46 -1.04 12.41
C CYS A 560 -7.61 -0.26 13.06
N ARG A 561 -8.80 -0.26 12.45
CA ARG A 561 -9.96 0.31 13.13
C ARG A 561 -10.48 -0.67 14.17
N HIS A 562 -10.98 -0.14 15.28
CA HIS A 562 -11.81 -0.92 16.18
C HIS A 562 -13.05 -1.42 15.46
N ALA A 563 -13.54 -2.60 15.85
CA ALA A 563 -14.80 -3.11 15.33
C ALA A 563 -15.92 -2.11 15.65
N VAL A 564 -16.74 -1.82 14.65
CA VAL A 564 -17.91 -0.95 14.79
C VAL A 564 -19.17 -1.73 14.45
N LEU A 565 -20.24 -1.40 15.15
CA LEU A 565 -21.56 -1.94 14.87
C LEU A 565 -22.11 -1.37 13.58
N VAL A 566 -22.77 -2.23 12.81
CA VAL A 566 -23.46 -1.88 11.58
C VAL A 566 -24.86 -2.45 11.59
N GLN A 567 -25.76 -1.72 10.92
CA GLN A 567 -27.17 -2.02 10.83
C GLN A 567 -27.56 -2.38 9.41
#